data_AF-A0A1G7Q3U8-F1
#
_entry.id   AF-A0A1G7Q3U8-F1
#
_cell.length_a   1.000
_cell.length_b   1.000
_cell.length_c   1.000
_cell.angle_alpha   90.00
_cell.angle_beta   90.00
_cell.angle_gamma   90.00
#
_symmetry.space_group_name_H-M   'P 1'
#
loop_
_entity.id
_entity.type
_entity.pdbx_description
1 polymer ?
#
loop_
_entity_poly.entity_id
_entity_poly.type
_entity_poly.pdbx_seq_one_letter_code
_entity_poly.pdbx_strand_id
1 'polypeptide(L)'
;MKRLYLAFIMLIAFSIISSGCSNSNSQENLYTGTIEAETLYVQSEISGRITDLYVKEGDEIRKGDKIALLDVSQYEEQAKIAKANLEIAKLKYDQVKNGPKNQADMARLNVDQAQANYDLTNLMIKKGTITSPIDGTITNIYINAGEIAMAGGNIAQISDLKNLFIKIYIPEKNLHKVSLNQ
;
A
#
# COMPACT_ATOMS: atom_id res chain seq x y z
N MET A 1 -38.80 -80.36 6.28
CA MET A 1 -38.35 -79.30 7.21
C MET A 1 -37.00 -78.66 6.85
N LYS A 2 -35.97 -79.42 6.42
CA LYS A 2 -34.64 -78.85 6.05
C LYS A 2 -34.67 -77.87 4.86
N ARG A 3 -35.53 -78.08 3.85
CA ARG A 3 -35.66 -77.18 2.69
C ARG A 3 -36.26 -75.80 3.03
N LEU A 4 -37.09 -75.71 4.08
CA LEU A 4 -37.70 -74.46 4.53
C LEU A 4 -36.70 -73.62 5.34
N TYR A 5 -35.82 -74.27 6.11
CA TYR A 5 -34.75 -73.63 6.86
C TYR A 5 -33.64 -73.07 5.96
N LEU A 6 -33.29 -73.79 4.89
CA LEU A 6 -32.37 -73.30 3.85
C LEU A 6 -32.90 -72.07 3.11
N ALA A 7 -34.21 -72.02 2.83
CA ALA A 7 -34.84 -70.84 2.23
C ALA A 7 -34.80 -69.62 3.16
N PHE A 8 -34.99 -69.83 4.47
CA PHE A 8 -34.92 -68.77 5.48
C PHE A 8 -33.50 -68.21 5.66
N ILE A 9 -32.47 -69.08 5.63
CA ILE A 9 -31.06 -68.66 5.66
C ILE A 9 -30.67 -67.89 4.39
N MET A 10 -31.17 -68.29 3.22
CA MET A 10 -30.98 -67.55 1.96
C MET A 10 -31.63 -66.15 2.01
N LEU A 11 -32.81 -66.02 2.62
CA LEU A 11 -33.52 -64.75 2.76
C LEU A 11 -32.83 -63.78 3.73
N ILE A 12 -32.29 -64.30 4.84
CA ILE A 12 -31.50 -63.50 5.79
C ILE A 12 -30.16 -63.07 5.17
N ALA A 13 -29.49 -63.96 4.43
CA ALA A 13 -28.26 -63.63 3.72
C ALA A 13 -28.48 -62.54 2.64
N PHE A 14 -29.62 -62.56 1.94
CA PHE A 14 -29.97 -61.56 0.94
C PHE A 14 -30.23 -60.17 1.56
N SER A 15 -30.84 -60.12 2.76
CA SER A 15 -31.11 -58.86 3.47
C SER A 15 -29.85 -58.19 4.06
N ILE A 16 -28.77 -58.95 4.29
CA ILE A 16 -27.50 -58.43 4.83
C ILE A 16 -26.65 -57.79 3.72
N ILE A 17 -26.80 -58.26 2.47
CA ILE A 17 -26.03 -57.76 1.32
C ILE A 17 -26.57 -56.41 0.81
N SER A 18 -27.85 -56.09 1.02
CA SER A 18 -28.45 -54.83 0.56
C SER A 18 -28.17 -53.59 1.44
N SER A 19 -27.60 -53.77 2.64
CA SER A 19 -27.30 -52.65 3.56
C SER A 19 -25.86 -52.14 3.45
N GLY A 20 -25.03 -52.76 2.62
CA GLY A 20 -23.62 -52.42 2.46
C GLY A 20 -23.35 -51.45 1.32
N CYS A 21 -23.74 -50.18 1.49
CA CYS A 21 -23.06 -48.98 0.96
C CYS A 21 -24.00 -47.77 1.04
N SER A 22 -24.12 -47.18 2.23
CA SER A 22 -24.45 -45.76 2.33
C SER A 22 -23.22 -44.99 1.84
N ASN A 23 -23.17 -44.70 0.54
CA ASN A 23 -22.20 -43.78 -0.03
C ASN A 23 -22.51 -42.39 0.54
N SER A 24 -21.99 -42.08 1.73
CA SER A 24 -21.99 -40.75 2.30
C SER A 24 -21.03 -39.91 1.46
N ASN A 25 -21.53 -39.51 0.29
CA ASN A 25 -20.91 -38.51 -0.57
C ASN A 25 -21.08 -37.17 0.14
N SER A 26 -20.35 -36.98 1.24
CA SER A 26 -20.03 -35.67 1.77
C SER A 26 -19.12 -35.03 0.74
N GLN A 27 -19.73 -34.50 -0.32
CA GLN A 27 -19.14 -33.47 -1.16
C GLN A 27 -18.91 -32.27 -0.23
N GLU A 28 -17.88 -32.33 0.61
CA GLU A 28 -17.29 -31.13 1.16
C GLU A 28 -16.98 -30.27 -0.04
N ASN A 29 -17.61 -29.11 -0.11
CA ASN A 29 -17.34 -28.15 -1.17
C ASN A 29 -15.92 -27.61 -0.92
N LEU A 30 -14.93 -28.37 -1.38
CA LEU A 30 -13.53 -28.02 -1.27
C LEU A 30 -13.22 -27.01 -2.37
N TYR A 31 -13.02 -25.78 -1.96
CA TYR A 31 -12.58 -24.71 -2.84
C TYR A 31 -11.12 -24.39 -2.55
N THR A 32 -10.33 -24.18 -3.61
CA THR A 32 -8.97 -23.67 -3.47
C THR A 32 -9.01 -22.15 -3.36
N GLY A 33 -8.17 -21.61 -2.48
CA GLY A 33 -8.00 -20.17 -2.33
C GLY A 33 -6.57 -19.79 -2.02
N THR A 34 -6.31 -18.49 -2.07
CA THR A 34 -5.04 -17.88 -1.69
C THR A 34 -5.25 -16.98 -0.47
N ILE A 35 -4.29 -16.98 0.45
CA ILE A 35 -4.24 -15.99 1.53
C ILE A 35 -3.60 -14.74 0.94
N GLU A 36 -4.29 -13.61 1.04
CA GLU A 36 -3.85 -12.30 0.54
C GLU A 36 -3.85 -11.27 1.69
N ALA A 37 -3.06 -10.22 1.50
CA ALA A 37 -2.93 -9.08 2.42
C ALA A 37 -3.08 -7.78 1.64
N GLU A 38 -3.63 -6.74 2.28
CA GLU A 38 -3.59 -5.40 1.68
C GLU A 38 -2.13 -4.96 1.55
N THR A 39 -1.77 -4.47 0.37
CA THR A 39 -0.39 -4.16 0.03
C THR A 39 -0.30 -2.81 -0.66
N LEU A 40 0.69 -2.02 -0.26
CA LEU A 40 0.92 -0.68 -0.77
C LEU A 40 2.38 -0.50 -1.18
N TYR A 41 2.59 0.15 -2.32
CA TYR A 41 3.91 0.53 -2.80
C TYR A 41 4.28 1.92 -2.30
N VAL A 42 5.41 2.01 -1.62
CA VAL A 42 6.04 3.28 -1.29
C VAL A 42 6.86 3.72 -2.49
N GLN A 43 6.50 4.88 -3.03
CA GLN A 43 7.14 5.46 -4.20
C GLN A 43 7.85 6.76 -3.84
N SER A 44 8.91 7.07 -4.56
CA SER A 44 9.53 8.39 -4.44
C SER A 44 8.67 9.43 -5.16
N GLU A 45 8.40 10.55 -4.51
CA GLU A 45 7.69 11.68 -5.14
C GLU A 45 8.61 12.60 -5.94
N ILE A 46 9.92 12.53 -5.68
CA ILE A 46 10.95 13.31 -6.37
C ILE A 46 12.08 12.41 -6.84
N SER A 47 12.81 12.85 -7.86
CA SER A 47 14.02 12.13 -8.28
C SER A 47 15.22 12.56 -7.43
N GLY A 48 16.06 11.60 -7.04
CA GLY A 48 17.26 11.84 -6.24
C GLY A 48 18.04 10.56 -5.96
N ARG A 49 19.27 10.69 -5.49
CA ARG A 49 20.08 9.55 -5.03
C ARG A 49 19.66 9.15 -3.62
N ILE A 50 19.48 7.87 -3.35
CA ILE A 50 19.28 7.37 -1.99
C ILE A 50 20.61 7.52 -1.23
N THR A 51 20.63 8.31 -0.16
CA THR A 51 21.78 8.38 0.76
C THR A 51 21.72 7.28 1.79
N ASP A 52 20.52 7.04 2.33
CA ASP A 52 20.31 6.12 3.44
C ASP A 52 19.03 5.31 3.24
N LEU A 53 19.09 4.04 3.61
CA LEU A 53 17.96 3.13 3.71
C LEU A 53 17.86 2.67 5.17
N TYR A 54 16.74 2.97 5.83
CA TYR A 54 16.56 2.76 7.27
C TYR A 54 15.85 1.46 7.63
N VAL A 55 15.39 0.71 6.62
CA VAL A 55 14.59 -0.51 6.79
C VAL A 55 15.16 -1.64 5.96
N LYS A 56 14.83 -2.87 6.37
CA LYS A 56 15.10 -4.11 5.62
C LYS A 56 13.79 -4.89 5.43
N GLU A 57 13.81 -5.84 4.50
CA GLU A 57 12.71 -6.78 4.34
C GLU A 57 12.46 -7.55 5.65
N GLY A 58 11.18 -7.70 5.99
CA GLY A 58 10.71 -8.31 7.24
C GLY A 58 10.55 -7.35 8.42
N ASP A 59 10.98 -6.09 8.31
CA ASP A 59 10.79 -5.12 9.39
C ASP A 59 9.31 -4.74 9.56
N GLU A 60 8.84 -4.71 10.82
CA GLU A 60 7.57 -4.08 11.17
C GLU A 60 7.75 -2.56 11.30
N ILE A 61 6.85 -1.81 10.67
CA ILE A 61 6.89 -0.35 10.62
C ILE A 61 5.50 0.23 10.92
N ARG A 62 5.49 1.49 11.35
CA ARG A 62 4.29 2.30 11.53
C ARG A 62 4.25 3.43 10.53
N LYS A 63 3.06 3.96 10.31
CA LYS A 63 2.84 5.18 9.53
C LYS A 63 3.71 6.32 10.07
N GLY A 64 4.47 6.93 9.18
CA GLY A 64 5.42 8.00 9.47
C GLY A 64 6.85 7.53 9.71
N ASP A 65 7.10 6.23 9.88
CA ASP A 65 8.46 5.72 10.03
C ASP A 65 9.27 5.99 8.76
N LYS A 66 10.54 6.37 8.93
CA LYS A 66 11.43 6.66 7.80
C LYS A 66 11.86 5.37 7.14
N ILE A 67 11.76 5.35 5.82
CA ILE A 67 12.14 4.22 4.97
C ILE A 67 13.47 4.53 4.29
N ALA A 68 13.58 5.69 3.65
CA ALA A 68 14.76 6.10 2.93
C ALA A 68 14.97 7.62 2.98
N LEU A 69 16.20 8.06 2.76
CA LEU A 69 16.57 9.45 2.60
C LEU A 69 17.18 9.68 1.21
N LEU A 70 16.73 10.74 0.54
CA LEU A 70 17.27 11.21 -0.72
C LEU A 70 18.28 12.35 -0.46
N ASP A 71 19.30 12.43 -1.30
CA ASP A 71 20.13 13.62 -1.42
C ASP A 71 19.30 14.79 -1.96
N VAL A 72 19.06 15.77 -1.11
CA VAL A 72 18.30 16.99 -1.40
C VAL A 72 19.15 18.24 -1.47
N SER A 73 20.48 18.13 -1.51
CA SER A 73 21.41 19.26 -1.54
C SER A 73 21.07 20.28 -2.64
N GLN A 74 20.71 19.81 -3.83
CA GLN A 74 20.26 20.68 -4.92
C GLN A 74 19.02 21.49 -4.57
N TYR A 75 18.03 20.88 -3.89
CA TYR A 75 16.80 21.56 -3.49
C TYR A 75 17.06 22.55 -2.34
N GLU A 76 18.01 22.25 -1.45
CA GLU A 76 18.44 23.18 -0.40
C GLU A 76 19.05 24.46 -0.98
N GLU A 77 19.91 24.34 -1.99
CA GLU A 77 20.48 25.51 -2.67
C GLU A 77 19.40 26.32 -3.42
N GLN A 78 18.45 25.64 -4.08
CA GLN A 78 17.31 26.31 -4.70
C GLN A 78 16.43 27.04 -3.67
N ALA A 79 16.21 26.45 -2.50
CA ALA A 79 15.45 27.08 -1.42
C ALA A 79 16.16 28.33 -0.87
N LYS A 80 17.50 28.34 -0.79
CA LYS A 80 18.27 29.53 -0.42
C LYS A 80 18.06 30.68 -1.43
N ILE A 81 18.11 30.38 -2.72
CA ILE A 81 17.87 31.37 -3.78
C ILE A 81 16.42 31.89 -3.70
N ALA A 82 15.45 30.99 -3.55
CA ALA A 82 14.03 31.36 -3.44
C ALA A 82 13.76 32.22 -2.20
N LYS A 83 14.42 31.91 -1.06
CA LYS A 83 14.34 32.71 0.16
C LYS A 83 14.90 34.13 -0.03
N ALA A 84 16.03 34.27 -0.71
CA ALA A 84 16.60 35.59 -1.02
C ALA A 84 15.66 36.41 -1.91
N ASN A 85 15.04 35.79 -2.92
CA ASN A 85 14.06 36.46 -3.78
C ASN A 85 12.81 36.91 -3.01
N LEU A 86 12.33 36.08 -2.08
CA LEU A 86 11.24 36.42 -1.17
C LEU A 86 11.60 37.62 -0.29
N GLU A 87 12.81 37.66 0.26
CA GLU A 87 13.28 38.79 1.06
C GLU A 87 13.34 40.09 0.25
N ILE A 88 13.88 40.03 -0.98
CA ILE A 88 13.89 41.17 -1.91
C ILE A 88 12.47 41.66 -2.20
N ALA A 89 11.52 40.74 -2.44
CA ALA A 89 10.12 41.10 -2.68
C ALA A 89 9.48 41.78 -1.47
N LYS A 90 9.75 41.27 -0.26
CA LYS A 90 9.27 41.86 1.00
C LYS A 90 9.80 43.26 1.21
N LEU A 91 11.10 43.48 0.99
CA LEU A 91 11.72 44.81 1.08
C LEU A 91 11.09 45.79 0.08
N LYS A 92 10.82 45.37 -1.16
CA LYS A 92 10.13 46.21 -2.15
C LYS A 92 8.71 46.55 -1.73
N TYR A 93 7.96 45.59 -1.16
CA TYR A 93 6.64 45.85 -0.60
C TYR A 93 6.72 46.86 0.55
N ASP A 94 7.67 46.70 1.47
CA ASP A 94 7.85 47.61 2.60
C ASP A 94 8.13 49.07 2.17
N GLN A 95 8.79 49.27 1.03
CA GLN A 95 9.02 50.59 0.45
C GLN A 95 7.74 51.26 -0.07
N VAL A 96 6.77 50.48 -0.55
CA VAL A 96 5.57 51.00 -1.24
C VAL A 96 4.26 50.76 -0.49
N LYS A 97 4.28 50.04 0.64
CA LYS A 97 3.07 49.62 1.37
C LYS A 97 2.19 50.77 1.87
N ASN A 98 2.79 51.93 2.12
CA ASN A 98 2.08 53.16 2.53
C ASN A 98 1.79 54.09 1.33
N GLY A 99 2.12 53.67 0.11
CA GLY A 99 1.90 54.43 -1.12
C GLY A 99 0.53 54.18 -1.76
N PRO A 100 0.36 54.53 -3.04
CA PRO A 100 -0.88 54.28 -3.78
C PRO A 100 -1.30 52.80 -3.72
N LYS A 101 -2.59 52.55 -3.49
CA LYS A 101 -3.15 51.20 -3.28
C LYS A 101 -2.75 50.23 -4.41
N ASN A 102 -2.80 50.67 -5.66
CA ASN A 102 -2.41 49.85 -6.80
C ASN A 102 -0.94 49.40 -6.75
N GLN A 103 -0.01 50.26 -6.30
CA GLN A 103 1.40 49.94 -6.16
C GLN A 103 1.65 48.96 -5.01
N ALA A 104 1.00 49.20 -3.86
CA ALA A 104 1.07 48.30 -2.71
C ALA A 104 0.50 46.91 -3.03
N ASP A 105 -0.66 46.85 -3.71
CA ASP A 105 -1.28 45.59 -4.13
C ASP A 105 -0.38 44.81 -5.11
N MET A 106 0.22 45.47 -6.10
CA MET A 106 1.16 44.82 -7.02
C MET A 106 2.41 44.28 -6.31
N ALA A 107 2.98 45.06 -5.38
CA ALA A 107 4.13 44.60 -4.62
C ALA A 107 3.78 43.45 -3.67
N ARG A 108 2.58 43.44 -3.08
CA ARG A 108 2.08 42.32 -2.27
C ARG A 108 1.96 41.04 -3.11
N LEU A 109 1.40 41.13 -4.32
CA LEU A 109 1.32 39.96 -5.22
C LEU A 109 2.70 39.39 -5.58
N ASN A 110 3.71 40.24 -5.71
CA ASN A 110 5.09 39.78 -5.91
C ASN A 110 5.65 39.04 -4.68
N VAL A 111 5.30 39.49 -3.47
CA VAL A 111 5.64 38.76 -2.23
C VAL A 111 4.97 37.40 -2.22
N ASP A 112 3.67 37.35 -2.50
CA ASP A 112 2.88 36.10 -2.51
C ASP A 112 3.46 35.10 -3.53
N GLN A 113 3.85 35.58 -4.72
CA GLN A 113 4.50 34.77 -5.75
C GLN A 113 5.87 34.23 -5.32
N ALA A 114 6.70 35.07 -4.70
CA ALA A 114 8.02 34.64 -4.22
C ALA A 114 7.91 33.68 -3.03
N GLN A 115 6.89 33.87 -2.18
CA GLN A 115 6.59 33.00 -1.05
C GLN A 115 6.18 31.62 -1.55
N ALA A 116 5.25 31.54 -2.52
CA ALA A 116 4.84 30.28 -3.12
C ALA A 116 6.02 29.50 -3.74
N ASN A 117 6.96 30.21 -4.38
CA ASN A 117 8.17 29.59 -4.91
C ASN A 117 9.10 29.04 -3.81
N TYR A 118 9.30 29.80 -2.73
CA TYR A 118 10.05 29.32 -1.57
C TYR A 118 9.39 28.08 -0.93
N ASP A 119 8.08 28.11 -0.75
CA ASP A 119 7.32 26.99 -0.16
C ASP A 119 7.38 25.74 -1.04
N LEU A 120 7.33 25.90 -2.37
CA LEU A 120 7.50 24.79 -3.32
C LEU A 120 8.87 24.12 -3.17
N THR A 121 9.94 24.91 -3.09
CA THR A 121 11.29 24.34 -2.91
C THR A 121 11.46 23.62 -1.57
N ASN A 122 10.89 24.15 -0.49
CA ASN A 122 10.87 23.48 0.81
C ASN A 122 10.04 22.19 0.80
N LEU A 123 8.96 22.16 0.03
CA LEU A 123 8.17 20.94 -0.14
C LEU A 123 9.03 19.85 -0.78
N MET A 124 9.82 20.16 -1.81
CA MET A 124 10.72 19.19 -2.43
C MET A 124 11.77 18.66 -1.45
N ILE A 125 12.35 19.52 -0.60
CA ILE A 125 13.27 19.08 0.47
C ILE A 125 12.57 18.10 1.41
N LYS A 126 11.33 18.40 1.82
CA LYS A 126 10.54 17.51 2.68
C LYS A 126 10.24 16.17 2.01
N LYS A 127 9.99 16.16 0.70
CA LYS A 127 9.80 14.94 -0.10
C LYS A 127 11.07 14.09 -0.22
N GLY A 128 12.23 14.62 0.17
CA GLY A 128 13.47 13.86 0.30
C GLY A 128 13.45 12.80 1.39
N THR A 129 12.60 12.95 2.42
CA THR A 129 12.41 11.92 3.44
C THR A 129 11.22 11.05 3.06
N ILE A 130 11.51 9.80 2.66
CA ILE A 130 10.49 8.83 2.31
C ILE A 130 10.04 8.13 3.59
N THR A 131 8.73 8.16 3.84
CA THR A 131 8.12 7.60 5.05
C THR A 131 7.05 6.59 4.72
N SER A 132 6.74 5.72 5.67
CA SER A 132 5.64 4.79 5.54
C SER A 132 4.29 5.52 5.59
N PRO A 133 3.39 5.30 4.62
CA PRO A 133 2.03 5.85 4.66
C PRO A 133 1.04 5.01 5.49
N ILE A 134 1.37 3.75 5.82
CA ILE A 134 0.54 2.80 6.56
C ILE A 134 1.33 2.04 7.62
N ASP A 135 0.64 1.37 8.53
CA ASP A 135 1.26 0.38 9.42
C ASP A 135 1.38 -0.95 8.67
N GLY A 136 2.44 -1.73 8.91
CA GLY A 136 2.59 -3.04 8.27
C GLY A 136 4.00 -3.60 8.34
N THR A 137 4.29 -4.55 7.46
CA THR A 137 5.61 -5.20 7.33
C THR A 137 6.19 -4.89 5.96
N ILE A 138 7.48 -4.56 5.89
CA ILE A 138 8.20 -4.41 4.62
C ILE A 138 8.35 -5.79 3.98
N THR A 139 7.65 -6.05 2.87
CA THR A 139 7.74 -7.34 2.16
C THR A 139 8.85 -7.34 1.12
N ASN A 140 9.04 -6.21 0.45
CA ASN A 140 10.06 -6.07 -0.59
C ASN A 140 10.72 -4.70 -0.59
N ILE A 141 12.01 -4.68 -0.93
CA ILE A 141 12.78 -3.46 -1.18
C ILE A 141 13.26 -3.48 -2.64
N TYR A 142 12.99 -2.40 -3.37
CA TYR A 142 13.27 -2.29 -4.81
C TYR A 142 14.47 -1.40 -5.14
N ILE A 143 15.06 -0.76 -4.13
CA ILE A 143 16.16 0.20 -4.31
C ILE A 143 17.19 0.07 -3.19
N ASN A 144 18.45 0.31 -3.53
CA ASN A 144 19.56 0.30 -2.56
C ASN A 144 20.12 1.70 -2.30
N ALA A 145 20.81 1.85 -1.17
CA ALA A 145 21.60 3.04 -0.90
C ALA A 145 22.65 3.25 -2.00
N GLY A 146 22.78 4.49 -2.47
CA GLY A 146 23.62 4.87 -3.60
C GLY A 146 22.92 4.81 -4.96
N GLU A 147 21.78 4.14 -5.10
CA GLU A 147 21.00 4.11 -6.34
C GLU A 147 20.19 5.40 -6.54
N ILE A 148 19.69 5.58 -7.76
CA ILE A 148 18.88 6.75 -8.14
C ILE A 148 17.41 6.36 -8.10
N ALA A 149 16.65 6.98 -7.21
CA ALA A 149 15.21 6.93 -7.22
C ALA A 149 14.67 7.89 -8.29
N MET A 150 13.75 7.40 -9.10
CA MET A 150 12.97 8.23 -10.01
C MET A 150 11.65 8.63 -9.35
N ALA A 151 11.10 9.79 -9.70
CA ALA A 151 9.73 10.14 -9.33
C ALA A 151 8.74 9.08 -9.85
N GLY A 152 7.88 8.57 -8.97
CA GLY A 152 6.98 7.43 -9.21
C GLY A 152 7.65 6.05 -9.13
N GLY A 153 8.97 6.00 -8.94
CA GLY A 153 9.72 4.75 -8.79
C GLY A 153 9.41 4.07 -7.45
N ASN A 154 9.23 2.75 -7.48
CA ASN A 154 9.01 1.95 -6.27
C ASN A 154 10.29 1.87 -5.43
N ILE A 155 10.14 2.09 -4.12
CA ILE A 155 11.22 2.06 -3.14
C ILE A 155 11.07 0.82 -2.27
N ALA A 156 9.87 0.63 -1.71
CA ALA A 156 9.53 -0.49 -0.86
C ALA A 156 8.07 -0.91 -1.06
N GLN A 157 7.74 -2.12 -0.65
CA GLN A 157 6.41 -2.66 -0.56
C GLN A 157 6.08 -2.94 0.91
N ILE A 158 4.90 -2.50 1.34
CA ILE A 158 4.40 -2.72 2.70
C ILE A 158 3.11 -3.54 2.60
N SER A 159 3.01 -4.60 3.39
CA SER A 159 1.77 -5.39 3.51
C SER A 159 1.26 -5.41 4.94
N ASP A 160 -0.06 -5.30 5.10
CA ASP A 160 -0.74 -5.49 6.38
C ASP A 160 -0.94 -7.00 6.64
N LEU A 161 0.01 -7.60 7.37
CA LEU A 161 -0.04 -9.01 7.72
C LEU A 161 -0.95 -9.33 8.92
N LYS A 162 -1.54 -8.31 9.56
CA LYS A 162 -2.48 -8.51 10.69
C LYS A 162 -3.89 -8.76 10.20
N ASN A 163 -4.27 -8.14 9.07
CA ASN A 163 -5.58 -8.30 8.46
C ASN A 163 -5.47 -9.11 7.15
N LEU A 164 -5.41 -10.43 7.29
CA LEU A 164 -5.35 -11.36 6.17
C LEU A 164 -6.76 -11.78 5.72
N PHE A 165 -6.96 -11.91 4.42
CA PHE A 165 -8.20 -12.42 3.85
C PHE A 165 -7.93 -13.60 2.90
N ILE A 166 -8.90 -14.48 2.75
CA ILE A 166 -8.81 -15.63 1.85
C ILE A 166 -9.61 -15.31 0.59
N LYS A 167 -8.93 -15.33 -0.55
CA LYS A 167 -9.56 -15.23 -1.86
C LYS A 167 -9.83 -16.63 -2.38
N ILE A 168 -11.10 -17.01 -2.45
CA ILE A 168 -11.53 -18.34 -2.88
C ILE A 168 -11.97 -18.31 -4.34
N TYR A 169 -11.53 -19.27 -5.15
CA TYR A 169 -11.92 -19.40 -6.54
C TYR A 169 -13.12 -20.36 -6.66
N ILE A 170 -14.32 -19.81 -6.89
CA ILE A 170 -15.55 -20.59 -7.03
C ILE A 170 -15.92 -20.66 -8.52
N PRO A 171 -16.01 -21.86 -9.14
CA PRO A 171 -16.54 -21.99 -10.49
C PRO A 171 -17.97 -21.44 -10.57
N GLU A 172 -18.30 -20.70 -11.63
CA GLU A 172 -19.61 -20.04 -11.80
C GLU A 172 -20.79 -20.99 -11.57
N LYS A 173 -20.70 -22.24 -12.06
CA LYS A 173 -21.70 -23.30 -11.85
C LYS A 173 -22.03 -23.57 -10.37
N ASN A 174 -21.12 -23.27 -9.46
CA ASN A 174 -21.25 -23.49 -8.01
C ASN A 174 -21.51 -22.17 -7.24
N LEU A 175 -21.54 -21.01 -7.90
CA LEU A 175 -21.69 -19.72 -7.25
C LEU A 175 -23.02 -19.61 -6.48
N HIS A 176 -24.10 -20.19 -7.01
CA HIS A 176 -25.42 -20.22 -6.37
C HIS A 176 -25.46 -20.99 -5.03
N LYS A 177 -24.40 -21.74 -4.69
CA LYS A 177 -24.30 -22.52 -3.44
C LYS A 177 -23.61 -21.76 -2.31
N VAL A 178 -23.10 -20.55 -2.57
CA VAL A 178 -22.35 -19.75 -1.60
C VAL A 178 -23.14 -18.48 -1.28
N SER A 179 -23.27 -18.18 0.01
CA SER A 179 -23.95 -16.98 0.52
C SER A 179 -23.05 -16.23 1.49
N LEU A 180 -23.25 -14.91 1.60
CA LEU A 180 -22.57 -14.10 2.62
C LEU A 180 -22.95 -14.59 4.02
N ASN A 181 -21.99 -14.58 4.95
CA ASN A 181 -22.13 -15.02 6.36
C ASN A 181 -22.41 -16.53 6.55
N GLN A 182 -21.83 -17.36 5.69
CA GLN A 182 -21.84 -18.82 5.85
C GLN A 182 -20.75 -19.31 6.82
#